data_AF-A0A8C6A1Q5-F1
#
_entry.id   AF-A0A8C6A1Q5-F1
#
_cell.length_a   1.000
_cell.length_b   1.000
_cell.length_c   1.000
_cell.angle_alpha   90.00
_cell.angle_beta   90.00
_cell.angle_gamma   90.00
#
_symmetry.space_group_name_H-M   'P 1'
#
loop_
_entity.id
_entity.type
_entity.pdbx_description
1 polymer ?
#
loop_
_entity_poly.entity_id
_entity_poly.type
_entity_poly.pdbx_seq_one_letter_code
_entity_poly.pdbx_strand_id
1 'polypeptide(L)'
;MPLPFGLKLKRTRRYTVSSKSCLVARIQLLNNEFVEFTLSVESTGQESLEAVAQRLELREVTYFSLWYYNKQNQRRWVDLEKPLKKQLDKYALEPTVYFGVVFYVPSVLQLQQEITRYQYYLQLKKDILEGNIPCTLEQAIQLAGLAVQADFGDFDQYESQDFLQKFALFPVGWLQDEKVLEEATQKVALLHQKYRGLTAPDAEMLYMQEVERMDGYGEESYPAKDSQGSDIAIGACLEGIFVKHKNGRPPVIFRWQDIANMSHNKSFFALELANKEETIQFQTEDMETAKYVWRLCVARHKFYRLNQCNFFFFFFPDNLFVPNQNGYYCHSQTSLDRAQIDLNGRIRNGSVYSAHSTSSLNNPQAYLQPSPMSSNPSISGSDVMRPDYIPTHRSRVHLKYGSSLVYESLKNTTNISVGRRKLKHYYSVYVK
;
A
#
# COMPACT_ATOMS: atom_id res chain seq x y z
N MET A 1 26.95 64.03 19.37
CA MET A 1 27.81 63.07 20.07
C MET A 1 27.45 61.66 19.60
N PRO A 2 28.40 60.85 19.09
CA PRO A 2 28.13 59.47 18.71
C PRO A 2 28.13 58.55 19.94
N LEU A 3 27.20 57.59 20.00
CA LEU A 3 27.11 56.59 21.08
C LEU A 3 28.24 55.54 20.97
N PRO A 4 28.82 55.06 22.10
CA PRO A 4 30.08 54.35 22.11
C PRO A 4 29.90 52.84 22.29
N PHE A 5 29.29 52.12 21.36
CA PHE A 5 29.24 50.64 21.46
C PHE A 5 29.43 49.97 20.10
N GLY A 6 30.67 49.58 19.82
CA GLY A 6 31.04 48.70 18.71
C GLY A 6 30.58 47.26 18.96
N LEU A 7 29.28 47.00 18.82
CA LEU A 7 28.75 45.64 18.76
C LEU A 7 29.06 45.07 17.37
N LYS A 8 30.15 44.31 17.27
CA LYS A 8 30.39 43.44 16.11
C LYS A 8 29.32 42.35 16.11
N LEU A 9 28.24 42.55 15.35
CA LEU A 9 27.30 41.50 14.99
C LEU A 9 28.10 40.35 14.35
N LYS A 10 28.31 39.25 15.09
CA LYS A 10 28.75 37.99 14.51
C LYS A 10 27.70 37.64 13.45
N ARG A 11 28.13 37.67 12.19
CA ARG A 11 27.38 37.23 11.02
C ARG A 11 26.69 35.91 11.39
N THR A 12 25.38 35.94 11.55
CA THR A 12 24.57 34.75 11.79
C THR A 12 24.97 33.74 10.72
N ARG A 13 25.57 32.62 11.12
CA ARG A 13 25.75 31.49 10.21
C ARG A 13 24.35 31.14 9.74
N ARG A 14 24.02 31.51 8.50
CA ARG A 14 22.89 30.90 7.81
C ARG A 14 23.17 29.41 7.90
N TYR A 15 22.37 28.68 8.66
CA TYR A 15 22.32 27.24 8.54
C TYR A 15 21.81 26.98 7.13
N THR A 16 22.72 26.87 6.17
CA THR A 16 22.44 26.16 4.94
C THR A 16 22.14 24.74 5.38
N VAL A 17 20.85 24.40 5.53
CA VAL A 17 20.43 23.01 5.51
C VAL A 17 20.96 22.47 4.20
N SER A 18 22.06 21.73 4.29
CA SER A 18 22.71 21.12 3.15
C SER A 18 21.67 20.25 2.47
N SER A 19 21.34 20.55 1.22
CA SER A 19 20.48 19.74 0.35
C SER A 19 20.94 18.28 0.21
N LYS A 20 22.08 17.89 0.81
CA LYS A 20 22.60 16.52 0.90
C LYS A 20 21.94 15.66 1.98
N SER A 21 21.18 16.24 2.93
CA SER A 21 20.54 15.49 4.04
C SER A 21 19.04 15.31 3.90
N CYS A 22 18.43 15.78 2.81
CA CYS A 22 17.01 15.59 2.51
C CYS A 22 16.79 14.78 1.22
N LEU A 23 15.73 13.98 1.21
CA LEU A 23 15.15 13.33 0.04
C LEU A 23 13.80 14.01 -0.26
N VAL A 24 13.59 14.43 -1.50
CA VAL A 24 12.23 14.75 -1.98
C VAL A 24 11.65 13.49 -2.59
N ALA A 25 10.78 12.82 -1.83
CA ALA A 25 10.13 11.59 -2.27
C ALA A 25 8.83 11.95 -3.01
N ARG A 26 8.79 11.65 -4.31
CA ARG A 26 7.57 11.78 -5.13
C ARG A 26 6.81 10.45 -5.09
N ILE A 27 5.62 10.48 -4.49
CA ILE A 27 4.78 9.30 -4.27
C ILE A 27 3.49 9.45 -5.07
N GLN A 28 3.19 8.49 -5.95
CA GLN A 28 1.91 8.37 -6.62
C GLN A 28 0.90 7.63 -5.74
N LEU A 29 -0.23 8.26 -5.47
CA LEU A 29 -1.33 7.69 -4.71
C LEU A 29 -2.23 6.81 -5.61
N LEU A 30 -3.14 6.04 -5.00
CA LEU A 30 -4.05 5.15 -5.72
C LEU A 30 -5.09 5.89 -6.57
N ASN A 31 -5.36 7.15 -6.27
CA ASN A 31 -6.15 8.04 -7.12
C ASN A 31 -5.32 8.68 -8.25
N ASN A 32 -4.08 8.25 -8.46
CA ASN A 32 -3.10 8.78 -9.43
C ASN A 32 -2.60 10.21 -9.19
N GLU A 33 -2.98 10.83 -8.06
CA GLU A 33 -2.37 12.10 -7.67
C GLU A 33 -0.94 11.86 -7.17
N PHE A 34 -0.06 12.82 -7.43
CA PHE A 34 1.29 12.82 -6.88
C PHE A 34 1.32 13.70 -5.65
N VAL A 35 1.92 13.17 -4.59
CA VAL A 35 2.29 13.92 -3.39
C VAL A 35 3.80 13.90 -3.24
N GLU A 36 4.35 15.01 -2.78
CA GLU A 36 5.79 15.14 -2.54
C GLU A 36 6.04 15.37 -1.06
N PHE A 37 6.96 14.59 -0.49
CA PHE A 37 7.39 14.73 0.89
C PHE A 37 8.88 15.04 0.94
N THR A 38 9.24 16.04 1.76
CA THR A 38 10.65 16.29 2.08
C THR A 38 10.99 15.50 3.35
N LEU A 39 11.74 14.42 3.16
CA LEU A 39 12.14 13.49 4.21
C LEU A 39 13.64 13.56 4.47
N SER A 40 14.12 13.02 5.60
CA SER A 40 15.55 12.83 5.81
C SER A 40 16.09 11.77 4.84
N VAL A 41 17.35 11.86 4.43
CA VAL A 41 18.01 10.77 3.67
C VAL A 41 18.14 9.47 4.46
N GLU A 42 18.03 9.56 5.79
CA GLU A 42 18.02 8.42 6.70
C GLU A 42 16.61 7.86 6.92
N SER A 43 15.57 8.57 6.45
CA SER A 43 14.20 8.18 6.70
C SER A 43 13.86 6.84 6.07
N THR A 44 13.18 6.02 6.86
CA THR A 44 12.83 4.65 6.48
C THR A 44 11.63 4.62 5.53
N GLY A 45 11.41 3.48 4.88
CA GLY A 45 10.17 3.26 4.13
C GLY A 45 8.93 3.38 5.02
N GLN A 46 9.02 2.96 6.29
CA GLN A 46 7.93 3.07 7.27
C GLN A 46 7.56 4.54 7.53
N GLU A 47 8.54 5.41 7.82
CA GLU A 47 8.27 6.85 8.02
C GLU A 47 7.67 7.51 6.77
N SER A 48 8.10 7.06 5.58
CA SER A 48 7.56 7.53 4.31
C SER A 48 6.09 7.10 4.12
N LEU A 49 5.76 5.86 4.49
CA LEU A 49 4.40 5.34 4.47
C LEU A 49 3.50 6.06 5.49
N GLU A 50 4.03 6.35 6.68
CA GLU A 50 3.33 7.11 7.72
C GLU A 50 3.02 8.55 7.28
N ALA A 51 3.93 9.20 6.55
CA ALA A 51 3.67 10.52 5.97
C ALA A 51 2.50 10.49 4.96
N VAL A 52 2.42 9.45 4.12
CA VAL A 52 1.28 9.23 3.22
C VAL A 52 0.01 8.97 4.01
N ALA A 53 0.07 8.10 5.01
CA ALA A 53 -1.07 7.77 5.85
C ALA A 53 -1.62 8.99 6.59
N GLN A 54 -0.74 9.85 7.13
CA GLN A 54 -1.12 11.10 7.77
C GLN A 54 -1.80 12.04 6.77
N ARG A 55 -1.26 12.18 5.55
CA ARG A 55 -1.83 13.02 4.48
C ARG A 55 -3.23 12.56 4.04
N LEU A 56 -3.51 11.26 4.16
CA LEU A 56 -4.78 10.62 3.83
C LEU A 56 -5.68 10.38 5.05
N GLU A 57 -5.23 10.69 6.26
CA GLU A 57 -5.94 10.38 7.52
C GLU A 57 -6.23 8.87 7.73
N LEU A 58 -5.38 8.01 7.18
CA LEU A 58 -5.45 6.55 7.33
C LEU A 58 -4.89 6.12 8.69
N ARG A 59 -5.67 5.37 9.46
CA ARG A 59 -5.24 4.72 10.72
C ARG A 59 -4.93 3.24 10.51
N GLU A 60 -5.65 2.56 9.62
CA GLU A 60 -5.43 1.16 9.25
C GLU A 60 -4.25 0.99 8.26
N VAL A 61 -3.09 1.58 8.58
CA VAL A 61 -1.91 1.64 7.70
C VAL A 61 -1.35 0.26 7.38
N THR A 62 -1.61 -0.73 8.24
CA THR A 62 -1.11 -2.10 8.13
C THR A 62 -1.44 -2.80 6.81
N TYR A 63 -2.46 -2.39 6.05
CA TYR A 63 -2.82 -3.03 4.78
C TYR A 63 -2.03 -2.49 3.58
N PHE A 64 -1.38 -1.34 3.76
CA PHE A 64 -0.75 -0.58 2.69
C PHE A 64 0.77 -0.64 2.77
N SER A 65 1.41 -0.39 1.64
CA SER A 65 2.85 -0.22 1.55
C SER A 65 3.21 0.64 0.35
N LEU A 66 4.51 0.84 0.17
CA LEU A 66 5.11 1.57 -0.93
C LEU A 66 5.82 0.58 -1.86
N TRP A 67 5.79 0.83 -3.17
CA TRP A 67 6.53 0.03 -4.14
C TRP A 67 7.18 0.92 -5.21
N TYR A 68 8.12 0.36 -5.95
CA TYR A 68 8.81 1.03 -7.06
C TYR A 68 9.15 0.02 -8.16
N TYR A 69 9.47 0.52 -9.35
CA TYR A 69 10.04 -0.30 -10.42
C TYR A 69 11.55 -0.40 -10.24
N ASN A 70 12.07 -1.64 -10.16
CA ASN A 70 13.51 -1.86 -10.11
C ASN A 70 14.15 -1.67 -11.50
N LYS A 71 15.48 -1.71 -11.58
CA LYS A 71 16.25 -1.59 -12.84
C LYS A 71 15.91 -2.64 -13.91
N GLN A 72 15.30 -3.76 -13.53
CA GLN A 72 14.79 -4.78 -14.45
C GLN A 72 13.32 -4.54 -14.84
N ASN A 73 12.75 -3.37 -14.50
CA ASN A 73 11.36 -2.99 -14.71
C ASN A 73 10.35 -3.94 -14.03
N GLN A 74 10.75 -4.56 -12.91
CA GLN A 74 9.88 -5.37 -12.07
C GLN A 74 9.36 -4.53 -10.91
N ARG A 75 8.08 -4.70 -10.57
CA ARG A 75 7.49 -4.11 -9.35
C ARG A 75 8.10 -4.75 -8.11
N ARG A 76 8.61 -3.93 -7.19
CA ARG A 76 9.18 -4.35 -5.90
C ARG A 76 8.61 -3.52 -4.77
N TRP A 77 8.11 -4.17 -3.73
CA TRP A 77 7.74 -3.51 -2.48
C TRP A 77 8.98 -2.93 -1.78
N VAL A 78 8.82 -1.73 -1.23
CA VAL A 78 9.81 -1.06 -0.39
C VAL A 78 10.01 -1.86 0.88
N ASP A 79 11.26 -2.03 1.28
CA ASP A 79 11.61 -2.52 2.60
C ASP A 79 11.37 -1.42 3.63
N LEU A 80 10.26 -1.51 4.36
CA LEU A 80 9.85 -0.46 5.30
C LEU A 80 10.85 -0.24 6.44
N GLU A 81 11.68 -1.24 6.77
CA GLU A 81 12.70 -1.16 7.83
C GLU A 81 13.99 -0.47 7.38
N LYS A 82 14.16 -0.20 6.07
CA LYS A 82 15.39 0.38 5.53
C LYS A 82 15.18 1.81 5.02
N PRO A 83 16.25 2.64 5.00
CA PRO A 83 16.18 3.98 4.44
C PRO A 83 15.68 3.96 2.99
N LEU A 84 14.63 4.73 2.69
CA LEU A 84 13.99 4.74 1.37
C LEU A 84 14.99 5.17 0.29
N LYS A 85 15.72 6.27 0.52
CA LYS A 85 16.71 6.80 -0.43
C LYS A 85 17.74 5.76 -0.86
N LYS A 86 18.30 5.01 0.09
CA LYS A 86 19.33 3.99 -0.19
C LYS A 86 18.80 2.87 -1.08
N GLN A 87 17.52 2.53 -0.93
CA GLN A 87 16.87 1.51 -1.76
C GLN A 87 16.64 2.03 -3.18
N LEU A 88 16.12 3.25 -3.31
CA LEU A 88 15.87 3.88 -4.62
C LEU A 88 17.17 4.07 -5.40
N ASP A 89 18.21 4.64 -4.78
CA ASP A 89 19.51 4.87 -5.44
C ASP A 89 20.13 3.54 -5.94
N LYS A 90 19.95 2.45 -5.19
CA LYS A 90 20.56 1.17 -5.49
C LYS A 90 19.77 0.37 -6.52
N TYR A 91 18.44 0.30 -6.37
CA TYR A 91 17.61 -0.68 -7.05
C TYR A 91 16.58 -0.08 -8.00
N ALA A 92 16.12 1.15 -7.79
CA ALA A 92 15.03 1.71 -8.57
C ALA A 92 15.48 2.15 -9.97
N LEU A 93 14.57 2.04 -10.93
CA LEU A 93 14.71 2.57 -12.27
C LEU A 93 14.56 4.11 -12.27
N GLU A 94 13.58 4.60 -11.50
CA GLU A 94 13.26 6.02 -11.32
C GLU A 94 13.00 6.31 -9.84
N PRO A 95 13.17 7.55 -9.37
CA PRO A 95 12.93 7.92 -7.98
C PRO A 95 11.44 8.00 -7.60
N THR A 96 10.53 7.57 -8.49
CA THR A 96 9.08 7.55 -8.26
C THR A 96 8.70 6.33 -7.41
N VAL A 97 7.92 6.59 -6.37
CA VAL A 97 7.37 5.57 -5.48
C VAL A 97 5.86 5.55 -5.62
N TYR A 98 5.24 4.41 -5.37
CA TYR A 98 3.81 4.20 -5.57
C TYR A 98 3.21 3.65 -4.28
N PHE A 99 2.08 4.21 -3.87
CA PHE A 99 1.29 3.72 -2.75
C PHE A 99 0.35 2.60 -3.23
N GLY A 100 0.19 1.54 -2.44
CA GLY A 100 -0.71 0.44 -2.80
C GLY A 100 -1.01 -0.51 -1.65
N VAL A 101 -1.98 -1.41 -1.88
CA VAL A 101 -2.33 -2.46 -0.92
C VAL A 101 -1.37 -3.63 -1.07
N VAL A 102 -0.75 -4.06 0.04
CA VAL A 102 0.18 -5.19 0.07
C VAL A 102 -0.43 -6.42 0.75
N PHE A 103 -1.35 -6.20 1.69
CA PHE A 103 -2.05 -7.27 2.41
C PHE A 103 -3.54 -7.16 2.18
N TYR A 104 -4.07 -8.21 1.52
CA TYR A 104 -5.48 -8.29 1.22
C TYR A 104 -6.21 -9.01 2.34
N VAL A 105 -7.47 -8.65 2.56
CA VAL A 105 -8.31 -9.19 3.63
C VAL A 105 -9.26 -10.25 3.10
N PRO A 106 -9.53 -11.35 3.83
CA PRO A 106 -10.47 -12.38 3.38
C PRO A 106 -11.90 -11.86 3.21
N SER A 107 -12.30 -10.86 4.00
CA SER A 107 -13.57 -10.16 3.84
C SER A 107 -13.36 -8.66 3.95
N VAL A 108 -13.79 -7.91 2.94
CA VAL A 108 -13.65 -6.44 2.89
C VAL A 108 -14.51 -5.72 3.93
N LEU A 109 -15.50 -6.42 4.50
CA LEU A 109 -16.32 -5.92 5.62
C LEU A 109 -15.52 -5.73 6.90
N GLN A 110 -14.33 -6.33 7.02
CA GLN A 110 -13.49 -6.14 8.20
C GLN A 110 -12.79 -4.77 8.24
N LEU A 111 -12.74 -4.07 7.11
CA LEU A 111 -12.12 -2.73 7.02
C LEU A 111 -13.02 -1.71 7.72
N GLN A 112 -12.48 -1.06 8.75
CA GLN A 112 -13.29 -0.23 9.65
C GLN A 112 -13.49 1.19 9.14
N GLN A 113 -12.42 1.83 8.63
CA GLN A 113 -12.50 3.20 8.16
C GLN A 113 -12.99 3.29 6.71
N GLU A 114 -13.85 4.27 6.46
CA GLU A 114 -14.33 4.59 5.11
C GLU A 114 -13.18 4.93 4.15
N ILE A 115 -12.18 5.67 4.62
CA ILE A 115 -11.00 5.99 3.81
C ILE A 115 -10.18 4.76 3.46
N THR A 116 -10.05 3.79 4.37
CA THR A 116 -9.39 2.49 4.09
C THR A 116 -10.13 1.75 3.00
N ARG A 117 -11.46 1.65 3.11
CA ARG A 117 -12.33 1.03 2.10
C ARG A 117 -12.19 1.72 0.74
N TYR A 118 -12.16 3.05 0.71
CA TYR A 118 -11.99 3.81 -0.52
C TYR A 118 -10.63 3.53 -1.19
N GLN A 119 -9.52 3.55 -0.43
CA GLN A 119 -8.20 3.22 -0.98
C GLN A 119 -8.14 1.76 -1.47
N TYR A 120 -8.77 0.85 -0.74
CA TYR A 120 -8.83 -0.56 -1.11
C TYR A 120 -9.64 -0.77 -2.41
N TYR A 121 -10.78 -0.09 -2.55
CA TYR A 121 -11.57 -0.03 -3.78
C TYR A 121 -10.74 0.48 -4.97
N LEU A 122 -9.99 1.56 -4.81
CA LEU A 122 -9.14 2.11 -5.87
C LEU A 122 -8.07 1.11 -6.33
N GLN A 123 -7.45 0.38 -5.39
CA GLN A 123 -6.50 -0.68 -5.72
C GLN A 123 -7.17 -1.80 -6.51
N LEU A 124 -8.33 -2.31 -6.06
CA LEU A 124 -9.02 -3.41 -6.76
C LEU A 124 -9.47 -3.00 -8.15
N LYS A 125 -9.99 -1.77 -8.29
CA LYS A 125 -10.32 -1.20 -9.60
C LYS A 125 -9.10 -1.14 -10.52
N LYS A 126 -7.95 -0.71 -10.00
CA LYS A 126 -6.69 -0.71 -10.74
C LYS A 126 -6.30 -2.12 -11.17
N ASP A 127 -6.38 -3.10 -10.27
CA ASP A 127 -6.01 -4.49 -10.54
C ASP A 127 -6.91 -5.14 -11.60
N ILE A 128 -8.21 -4.84 -11.62
CA ILE A 128 -9.14 -5.29 -12.67
C ILE A 128 -8.78 -4.65 -14.02
N LEU A 129 -8.61 -3.32 -14.06
CA LEU A 129 -8.34 -2.59 -15.31
C LEU A 129 -6.98 -2.93 -15.93
N GLU A 130 -5.98 -3.22 -15.10
CA GLU A 130 -4.66 -3.67 -15.56
C GLU A 130 -4.64 -5.17 -15.94
N GLY A 131 -5.67 -5.93 -15.55
CA GLY A 131 -5.74 -7.38 -15.76
C GLY A 131 -4.90 -8.19 -14.77
N ASN A 132 -4.53 -7.61 -13.63
CA ASN A 132 -3.87 -8.32 -12.53
C ASN A 132 -4.82 -9.33 -11.87
N ILE A 133 -6.11 -8.99 -11.79
CA ILE A 133 -7.19 -9.89 -11.40
C ILE A 133 -7.97 -10.27 -12.67
N PRO A 134 -7.95 -11.54 -13.11
CA PRO A 134 -8.70 -11.97 -14.28
C PRO A 134 -10.21 -11.91 -14.00
N CYS A 135 -10.98 -11.48 -15.01
CA CYS A 135 -12.43 -11.36 -14.92
C CYS A 135 -13.11 -11.85 -16.20
N THR A 136 -14.33 -12.38 -16.09
CA THR A 136 -15.19 -12.63 -17.26
C THR A 136 -15.82 -11.34 -17.77
N LEU A 137 -16.40 -11.38 -18.97
CA LEU A 137 -17.07 -10.21 -19.55
C LEU A 137 -18.24 -9.74 -18.68
N GLU A 138 -19.02 -10.67 -18.16
CA GLU A 138 -20.16 -10.40 -17.27
C GLU A 138 -19.69 -9.74 -15.97
N GLN A 139 -18.62 -10.25 -15.35
CA GLN A 139 -18.03 -9.65 -14.15
C GLN A 139 -17.53 -8.24 -14.44
N ALA A 140 -16.80 -8.04 -15.55
CA ALA A 140 -16.30 -6.73 -15.93
C ALA A 140 -17.42 -5.70 -16.14
N ILE A 141 -18.53 -6.09 -16.78
CA ILE A 141 -19.71 -5.23 -16.98
C ILE A 141 -20.35 -4.86 -15.63
N GLN A 142 -20.50 -5.82 -14.71
CA GLN A 142 -21.06 -5.54 -13.39
C GLN A 142 -20.17 -4.59 -12.58
N LEU A 143 -18.87 -4.85 -12.54
CA LEU A 143 -17.87 -4.02 -11.88
C LEU A 143 -17.84 -2.61 -12.48
N ALA A 144 -17.89 -2.49 -13.81
CA ALA A 144 -17.95 -1.20 -14.49
C ALA A 144 -19.22 -0.41 -14.13
N GLY A 145 -20.38 -1.06 -14.05
CA GLY A 145 -21.62 -0.41 -13.61
C GLY A 145 -21.53 0.15 -12.18
N LEU A 146 -20.98 -0.63 -11.25
CA LEU A 146 -20.74 -0.18 -9.87
C LEU A 146 -19.71 0.95 -9.81
N ALA A 147 -18.62 0.85 -10.59
CA ALA A 147 -17.60 1.88 -10.65
C ALA A 147 -18.12 3.20 -11.23
N VAL A 148 -19.00 3.13 -12.24
CA VAL A 148 -19.65 4.33 -12.80
C VAL A 148 -20.54 4.99 -11.76
N GLN A 149 -21.36 4.22 -11.03
CA GLN A 149 -22.19 4.76 -9.96
C GLN A 149 -21.33 5.40 -8.84
N ALA A 150 -20.24 4.75 -8.44
CA ALA A 150 -19.32 5.26 -7.41
C ALA A 150 -18.64 6.58 -7.83
N ASP A 151 -18.16 6.64 -9.06
CA ASP A 151 -17.41 7.79 -9.59
C ASP A 151 -18.32 8.96 -9.95
N PHE A 152 -19.41 8.69 -10.68
CA PHE A 152 -20.21 9.71 -11.37
C PHE A 152 -21.57 9.98 -10.69
N GLY A 153 -21.96 9.22 -9.66
CA GLY A 153 -23.26 9.38 -9.02
C GLY A 153 -24.40 8.82 -9.88
N ASP A 154 -25.62 9.31 -9.69
CA ASP A 154 -26.81 8.76 -10.35
C ASP A 154 -26.85 9.00 -11.87
N PHE A 155 -27.47 8.07 -12.58
CA PHE A 155 -27.63 8.08 -14.04
C PHE A 155 -28.18 9.39 -14.62
N ASP A 156 -29.13 10.02 -13.94
CA ASP A 156 -29.85 11.21 -14.41
C ASP A 156 -29.00 12.50 -14.37
N GLN A 157 -27.75 12.43 -13.88
CA GLN A 157 -26.87 13.59 -13.76
C GLN A 157 -26.21 14.02 -15.09
N TYR A 158 -26.36 13.22 -16.15
CA TYR A 158 -25.76 13.47 -17.46
C TYR A 158 -26.81 13.40 -18.58
N GLU A 159 -26.72 14.31 -19.56
CA GLU A 159 -27.65 14.37 -20.70
C GLU A 159 -27.53 13.16 -21.64
N SER A 160 -26.33 12.57 -21.75
CA SER A 160 -26.09 11.35 -22.52
C SER A 160 -25.05 10.47 -21.83
N GLN A 161 -25.01 9.18 -22.21
CA GLN A 161 -24.04 8.21 -21.70
C GLN A 161 -22.75 8.14 -22.55
N ASP A 162 -22.60 9.03 -23.52
CA ASP A 162 -21.44 9.06 -24.43
C ASP A 162 -20.13 9.37 -23.68
N PHE A 163 -20.22 9.95 -22.48
CA PHE A 163 -19.05 10.18 -21.64
C PHE A 163 -18.36 8.88 -21.22
N LEU A 164 -19.09 7.77 -21.11
CA LEU A 164 -18.57 6.46 -20.72
C LEU A 164 -17.45 5.97 -21.65
N GLN A 165 -17.52 6.32 -22.94
CA GLN A 165 -16.50 5.96 -23.93
C GLN A 165 -15.14 6.65 -23.67
N LYS A 166 -15.12 7.71 -22.85
CA LYS A 166 -13.88 8.47 -22.53
C LYS A 166 -13.12 7.88 -21.33
N PHE A 167 -13.70 6.91 -20.62
CA PHE A 167 -13.16 6.37 -19.38
C PHE A 167 -12.80 4.88 -19.48
N ALA A 168 -11.79 4.49 -18.72
CA ALA A 168 -11.36 3.11 -18.62
C ALA A 168 -12.36 2.29 -17.79
N LEU A 169 -13.29 1.65 -18.47
CA LEU A 169 -14.32 0.79 -17.87
C LEU A 169 -13.91 -0.68 -17.84
N PHE A 170 -13.04 -1.11 -18.76
CA PHE A 170 -12.71 -2.51 -18.99
C PHE A 170 -11.20 -2.73 -19.01
N PRO A 171 -10.74 -3.99 -18.83
CA PRO A 171 -9.32 -4.32 -18.87
C PRO A 171 -8.66 -3.83 -20.16
N VAL A 172 -7.46 -3.25 -20.05
CA VAL A 172 -6.75 -2.63 -21.19
C VAL A 172 -6.52 -3.62 -22.35
N GLY A 173 -6.36 -4.91 -22.05
CA GLY A 173 -6.18 -5.95 -23.07
C GLY A 173 -7.38 -6.16 -24.00
N TRP A 174 -8.58 -5.74 -23.59
CA TRP A 174 -9.84 -5.99 -24.30
C TRP A 174 -10.22 -4.92 -25.32
N LEU A 175 -9.43 -3.85 -25.42
CA LEU A 175 -9.64 -2.74 -26.37
C LEU A 175 -9.47 -3.12 -27.86
N GLN A 176 -9.39 -4.41 -28.18
CA GLN A 176 -9.14 -4.90 -29.54
C GLN A 176 -10.43 -5.15 -30.33
N ASP A 177 -11.55 -5.37 -29.66
CA ASP A 177 -12.86 -5.59 -30.30
C ASP A 177 -13.83 -4.46 -29.91
N GLU A 178 -13.88 -3.43 -30.77
CA GLU A 178 -14.69 -2.24 -30.53
C GLU A 178 -16.19 -2.56 -30.43
N LYS A 179 -16.68 -3.56 -31.17
CA LYS A 179 -18.10 -3.92 -31.17
C LYS A 179 -18.50 -4.55 -29.85
N VAL A 180 -17.69 -5.48 -29.34
CA VAL A 180 -17.92 -6.10 -28.03
C VAL A 180 -17.84 -5.03 -26.93
N LEU A 181 -16.91 -4.09 -27.04
CA LEU A 181 -16.75 -2.99 -26.09
C LEU A 181 -17.97 -2.05 -26.07
N GLU A 182 -18.51 -1.74 -27.25
CA GLU A 182 -19.72 -0.92 -27.38
C GLU A 182 -20.94 -1.61 -26.75
N GLU A 183 -21.18 -2.88 -27.09
CA GLU A 183 -22.28 -3.68 -26.50
C GLU A 183 -22.13 -3.80 -24.97
N ALA A 184 -20.90 -3.98 -24.47
CA ALA A 184 -20.62 -4.02 -23.04
C ALA A 184 -20.89 -2.66 -22.38
N THR A 185 -20.50 -1.55 -23.04
CA THR A 185 -20.73 -0.19 -22.53
C THR A 185 -22.22 0.15 -22.46
N GLN A 186 -23.02 -0.29 -23.44
CA GLN A 186 -24.49 -0.16 -23.37
C GLN A 186 -25.07 -0.91 -22.18
N LYS A 187 -24.57 -2.13 -21.89
CA LYS A 187 -24.98 -2.89 -20.70
C LYS A 187 -24.56 -2.19 -19.40
N VAL A 188 -23.40 -1.54 -19.37
CA VAL A 188 -22.96 -0.72 -18.23
C VAL A 188 -23.93 0.44 -17.99
N ALA A 189 -24.37 1.13 -19.04
CA ALA A 189 -25.36 2.21 -18.91
C ALA A 189 -26.70 1.72 -18.31
N LEU A 190 -27.17 0.52 -18.70
CA LEU A 190 -28.38 -0.09 -18.12
C LEU A 190 -28.19 -0.43 -16.64
N LEU A 191 -27.01 -0.92 -16.25
CA LEU A 191 -26.69 -1.18 -14.84
C LEU A 191 -26.60 0.12 -14.04
N HIS A 192 -25.98 1.17 -14.60
CA HIS A 192 -25.91 2.48 -13.98
C HIS A 192 -27.30 3.04 -13.67
N GLN A 193 -28.25 2.90 -14.62
CA GLN A 193 -29.65 3.24 -14.38
C GLN A 193 -30.27 2.41 -13.24
N LYS A 194 -29.98 1.11 -13.17
CA LYS A 194 -30.47 0.22 -12.10
C LYS A 194 -29.92 0.58 -10.73
N TYR A 195 -28.69 1.08 -10.64
CA TYR A 195 -28.04 1.47 -9.38
C TYR A 195 -28.43 2.87 -8.87
N ARG A 196 -29.41 3.53 -9.51
CA ARG A 196 -29.93 4.81 -9.06
C ARG A 196 -30.28 4.82 -7.57
N GLY A 197 -29.80 5.83 -6.86
CA GLY A 197 -29.98 6.00 -5.42
C GLY A 197 -28.95 5.25 -4.57
N LEU A 198 -28.07 4.45 -5.17
CA LEU A 198 -26.96 3.82 -4.46
C LEU A 198 -25.88 4.86 -4.18
N THR A 199 -25.47 5.00 -2.92
CA THR A 199 -24.42 5.95 -2.54
C THR A 199 -23.05 5.50 -3.05
N ALA A 200 -22.11 6.43 -3.23
CA ALA A 200 -20.76 6.08 -3.65
C ALA A 200 -20.06 5.08 -2.69
N PRO A 201 -20.08 5.27 -1.35
CA PRO A 201 -19.54 4.27 -0.42
C PRO A 201 -20.18 2.88 -0.54
N ASP A 202 -21.49 2.81 -0.79
CA ASP A 202 -22.18 1.52 -0.94
C ASP A 202 -21.82 0.84 -2.28
N ALA A 203 -21.71 1.62 -3.36
CA ALA A 203 -21.24 1.13 -4.66
C ALA A 203 -19.78 0.64 -4.59
N GLU A 204 -18.91 1.39 -3.91
CA GLU A 204 -17.53 0.99 -3.60
C GLU A 204 -17.51 -0.34 -2.82
N MET A 205 -18.34 -0.48 -1.79
CA MET A 205 -18.43 -1.70 -0.99
C MET A 205 -18.89 -2.91 -1.83
N LEU A 206 -19.96 -2.77 -2.60
CA LEU A 206 -20.46 -3.84 -3.48
C LEU A 206 -19.41 -4.23 -4.51
N TYR A 207 -18.68 -3.27 -5.06
CA TYR A 207 -17.57 -3.55 -5.99
C TYR A 207 -16.52 -4.43 -5.30
N MET A 208 -16.07 -4.04 -4.11
CA MET A 208 -15.07 -4.80 -3.37
C MET A 208 -15.53 -6.21 -3.00
N GLN A 209 -16.81 -6.37 -2.62
CA GLN A 209 -17.40 -7.68 -2.30
C GLN A 209 -17.54 -8.59 -3.51
N GLU A 210 -17.68 -8.05 -4.72
CA GLU A 210 -17.65 -8.87 -5.93
C GLU A 210 -16.22 -9.34 -6.22
N VAL A 211 -15.24 -8.43 -6.13
CA VAL A 211 -13.83 -8.75 -6.41
C VAL A 211 -13.21 -9.69 -5.38
N GLU A 212 -13.60 -9.63 -4.09
CA GLU A 212 -13.06 -10.55 -3.06
C GLU A 212 -13.34 -12.04 -3.35
N ARG A 213 -14.33 -12.34 -4.19
CA ARG A 213 -14.74 -13.70 -4.57
C ARG A 213 -14.10 -14.19 -5.86
N MET A 214 -13.33 -13.34 -6.55
CA MET A 214 -12.74 -13.65 -7.85
C MET A 214 -11.39 -14.35 -7.72
N ASP A 215 -11.11 -15.25 -8.67
CA ASP A 215 -9.79 -15.88 -8.79
C ASP A 215 -8.71 -14.82 -9.03
N GLY A 216 -7.60 -14.90 -8.30
CA GLY A 216 -6.53 -13.90 -8.37
C GLY A 216 -6.63 -12.78 -7.33
N TYR A 217 -7.72 -12.71 -6.55
CA TYR A 217 -7.84 -11.73 -5.48
C TYR A 217 -6.72 -11.88 -4.42
N GLY A 218 -5.95 -10.81 -4.24
CA GLY A 218 -4.81 -10.77 -3.31
C GLY A 218 -3.63 -11.66 -3.70
N GLU A 219 -3.60 -12.17 -4.93
CA GLU A 219 -2.49 -12.98 -5.42
C GLU A 219 -1.35 -12.11 -5.97
N GLU A 220 -0.12 -12.49 -5.65
CA GLU A 220 1.06 -11.96 -6.32
C GLU A 220 2.01 -13.12 -6.58
N SER A 221 2.53 -13.22 -7.82
CA SER A 221 3.38 -14.33 -8.25
C SER A 221 4.63 -13.87 -8.97
N TYR A 222 5.64 -14.74 -8.95
CA TYR A 222 6.96 -14.53 -9.50
C TYR A 222 7.38 -15.75 -10.32
N PRO A 223 8.06 -15.56 -11.46
CA PRO A 223 8.56 -16.65 -12.26
C PRO A 223 9.64 -17.43 -11.48
N ALA A 224 9.56 -18.75 -11.55
CA ALA A 224 10.53 -19.66 -10.97
C ALA A 224 10.58 -20.99 -11.74
N LYS A 225 11.45 -21.90 -11.32
CA LYS A 225 11.52 -23.27 -11.80
C LYS A 225 11.37 -24.26 -10.66
N ASP A 226 10.70 -25.37 -10.92
CA ASP A 226 10.62 -26.50 -9.99
C ASP A 226 11.91 -27.33 -9.98
N SER A 227 11.93 -28.40 -9.18
CA SER A 227 13.09 -29.32 -9.07
C SER A 227 13.42 -30.05 -10.38
N GLN A 228 12.48 -30.09 -11.33
CA GLN A 228 12.66 -30.70 -12.66
C GLN A 228 13.08 -29.66 -13.71
N GLY A 229 13.26 -28.40 -13.33
CA GLY A 229 13.60 -27.30 -14.23
C GLY A 229 12.42 -26.77 -15.05
N SER A 230 11.19 -27.18 -14.73
CA SER A 230 9.99 -26.71 -15.42
C SER A 230 9.63 -25.30 -14.99
N ASP A 231 9.28 -24.45 -15.95
CA ASP A 231 8.83 -23.09 -15.67
C ASP A 231 7.49 -23.08 -14.93
N ILE A 232 7.48 -22.40 -13.79
CA ILE A 232 6.32 -22.20 -12.91
C ILE A 232 6.22 -20.74 -12.49
N ALA A 233 5.09 -20.37 -11.90
CA ALA A 233 4.93 -19.13 -11.15
C ALA A 233 4.64 -19.50 -9.68
N ILE A 234 5.47 -19.01 -8.77
CA ILE A 234 5.28 -19.16 -7.33
C ILE A 234 4.71 -17.87 -6.77
N GLY A 235 3.71 -17.97 -5.92
CA GLY A 235 3.06 -16.80 -5.35
C GLY A 235 2.45 -17.07 -3.99
N ALA A 236 1.92 -16.02 -3.38
CA ALA A 236 1.19 -16.12 -2.13
C ALA A 236 -0.22 -15.55 -2.31
N CYS A 237 -1.20 -16.23 -1.74
CA CYS A 237 -2.60 -15.82 -1.68
C CYS A 237 -3.07 -15.78 -0.20
N LEU A 238 -4.38 -15.59 0.01
CA LEU A 238 -4.99 -15.62 1.34
C LEU A 238 -4.77 -16.95 2.08
N GLU A 239 -4.80 -18.08 1.35
CA GLU A 239 -4.75 -19.42 1.94
C GLU A 239 -3.34 -19.95 2.20
N GLY A 240 -2.36 -19.51 1.39
CA GLY A 240 -1.04 -20.10 1.42
C GLY A 240 -0.10 -19.64 0.31
N ILE A 241 0.93 -20.45 0.09
CA ILE A 241 1.83 -20.34 -1.07
C ILE A 241 1.28 -21.21 -2.19
N PHE A 242 1.06 -20.63 -3.36
CA PHE A 242 0.60 -21.36 -4.53
C PHE A 242 1.70 -21.52 -5.58
N VAL A 243 1.58 -22.59 -6.36
CA VAL A 243 2.43 -22.88 -7.53
C VAL A 243 1.53 -23.06 -8.74
N LYS A 244 1.65 -22.16 -9.72
CA LYS A 244 0.96 -22.23 -11.02
C LYS A 244 1.92 -22.76 -12.06
N HIS A 245 1.54 -23.84 -12.74
CA HIS A 245 2.32 -24.35 -13.87
C HIS A 245 1.88 -23.70 -15.17
N LYS A 246 2.83 -23.39 -16.06
CA LYS A 246 2.51 -22.83 -17.40
C LYS A 246 1.75 -23.81 -18.30
N ASN A 247 1.74 -25.09 -17.97
CA ASN A 247 1.10 -26.16 -18.76
C ASN A 247 -0.40 -26.35 -18.43
N GLY A 248 -1.03 -25.42 -17.70
CA GLY A 248 -2.46 -25.45 -17.39
C GLY A 248 -2.86 -26.45 -16.31
N ARG A 249 -1.89 -27.07 -15.61
CA ARG A 249 -2.20 -27.89 -14.43
C ARG A 249 -2.85 -27.01 -13.35
N PRO A 250 -3.80 -27.55 -12.57
CA PRO A 250 -4.36 -26.85 -11.42
C PRO A 250 -3.25 -26.35 -10.48
N PRO A 251 -3.41 -25.16 -9.88
CA PRO A 251 -2.43 -24.65 -8.94
C PRO A 251 -2.33 -25.58 -7.72
N VAL A 252 -1.10 -25.80 -7.25
CA VAL A 252 -0.86 -26.49 -5.97
C VAL A 252 -0.77 -25.42 -4.88
N ILE A 253 -1.51 -25.60 -3.78
CA ILE A 253 -1.51 -24.66 -2.64
C ILE A 253 -0.93 -25.35 -1.41
N PHE A 254 0.13 -24.76 -0.86
CA PHE A 254 0.68 -25.07 0.45
C PHE A 254 0.07 -24.12 1.48
N ARG A 255 -0.86 -24.62 2.29
CA ARG A 255 -1.60 -23.78 3.23
C ARG A 255 -0.69 -23.21 4.30
N TRP A 256 -1.00 -22.01 4.80
CA TRP A 256 -0.21 -21.37 5.85
C TRP A 256 0.00 -22.26 7.08
N GLN A 257 -1.03 -22.98 7.51
CA GLN A 257 -0.99 -23.91 8.65
C GLN A 257 -0.05 -25.11 8.45
N ASP A 258 0.23 -25.49 7.20
CA ASP A 258 1.06 -26.65 6.88
C ASP A 258 2.54 -26.26 6.70
N ILE A 259 2.84 -24.96 6.60
CA ILE A 259 4.20 -24.44 6.40
C ILE A 259 4.86 -24.22 7.77
N ALA A 260 5.86 -25.04 8.09
CA ALA A 260 6.65 -24.91 9.32
C ALA A 260 7.65 -23.75 9.22
N ASN A 261 8.33 -23.64 8.07
CA ASN A 261 9.38 -22.65 7.87
C ASN A 261 9.53 -22.30 6.38
N MET A 262 10.03 -21.09 6.13
CA MET A 262 10.36 -20.60 4.80
C MET A 262 11.78 -20.05 4.83
N SER A 263 12.59 -20.43 3.84
CA SER A 263 13.99 -20.02 3.76
C SER A 263 14.39 -19.65 2.33
N HIS A 264 15.57 -19.05 2.18
CA HIS A 264 16.17 -18.82 0.86
C HIS A 264 17.67 -19.15 0.92
N ASN A 265 18.21 -19.64 -0.19
CA ASN A 265 19.63 -19.92 -0.35
C ASN A 265 20.05 -19.66 -1.80
N LYS A 266 20.98 -18.71 -2.01
CA LYS A 266 21.32 -18.22 -3.36
C LYS A 266 20.04 -17.85 -4.11
N SER A 267 19.82 -18.36 -5.32
CA SER A 267 18.61 -18.13 -6.12
C SER A 267 17.43 -19.05 -5.78
N PHE A 268 17.53 -19.88 -4.73
CA PHE A 268 16.45 -20.79 -4.33
C PHE A 268 15.60 -20.20 -3.20
N PHE A 269 14.28 -20.29 -3.36
CA PHE A 269 13.29 -20.12 -2.31
C PHE A 269 12.80 -21.50 -1.87
N ALA A 270 12.69 -21.73 -0.56
CA ALA A 270 12.41 -23.05 -0.01
C ALA A 270 11.28 -23.03 1.02
N LEU A 271 10.47 -24.09 1.01
CA LEU A 271 9.40 -24.37 1.96
C LEU A 271 9.69 -25.66 2.72
N GLU A 272 9.58 -25.59 4.04
CA GLU A 272 9.59 -26.75 4.94
C GLU A 272 8.18 -26.94 5.47
N LEU A 273 7.59 -28.11 5.24
CA LEU A 273 6.23 -28.42 5.69
C LEU A 273 6.28 -29.13 7.05
N ALA A 274 5.31 -28.86 7.92
CA ALA A 274 5.29 -29.43 9.28
C ALA A 274 5.15 -30.96 9.29
N ASN A 275 4.56 -31.53 8.24
CA ASN A 275 4.27 -32.95 8.12
C ASN A 275 5.22 -33.71 7.18
N LYS A 276 6.25 -33.05 6.62
CA LYS A 276 7.22 -33.68 5.71
C LYS A 276 8.64 -33.29 6.09
N GLU A 277 9.55 -34.26 6.04
CA GLU A 277 10.98 -34.00 6.26
C GLU A 277 11.64 -33.33 5.04
N GLU A 278 11.06 -33.49 3.85
CA GLU A 278 11.61 -32.94 2.61
C GLU A 278 11.34 -31.44 2.47
N THR A 279 12.40 -30.71 2.12
CA THR A 279 12.33 -29.29 1.75
C THR A 279 11.97 -29.15 0.28
N ILE A 280 10.88 -28.41 0.00
CA ILE A 280 10.47 -28.09 -1.37
C ILE A 280 11.22 -26.84 -1.82
N GLN A 281 11.88 -26.89 -2.98
CA GLN A 281 12.70 -25.78 -3.48
C GLN A 281 12.24 -25.28 -4.84
N PHE A 282 12.30 -23.97 -5.01
CA PHE A 282 11.97 -23.26 -6.23
C PHE A 282 13.12 -22.36 -6.64
N GLN A 283 13.61 -22.51 -7.87
CA GLN A 283 14.69 -21.70 -8.39
C GLN A 283 14.14 -20.42 -9.02
N THR A 284 14.44 -19.27 -8.43
CA THR A 284 14.15 -17.95 -8.99
C THR A 284 15.26 -17.48 -9.94
N GLU A 285 15.04 -16.36 -10.64
CA GLU A 285 16.00 -15.77 -11.58
C GLU A 285 17.37 -15.50 -10.96
N ASP A 286 17.39 -14.91 -9.75
CA ASP A 286 18.61 -14.52 -9.06
C ASP A 286 18.44 -14.54 -7.52
N MET A 287 19.55 -14.36 -6.81
CA MET A 287 19.55 -14.35 -5.34
C MET A 287 18.74 -13.19 -4.76
N GLU A 288 18.66 -12.06 -5.45
CA GLU A 288 17.92 -10.89 -5.00
C GLU A 288 16.41 -11.16 -5.01
N THR A 289 15.93 -11.81 -6.07
CA THR A 289 14.55 -12.24 -6.24
C THR A 289 14.18 -13.31 -5.22
N ALA A 290 15.01 -14.33 -5.01
CA ALA A 290 14.78 -15.34 -3.97
C ALA A 290 14.60 -14.71 -2.58
N LYS A 291 15.53 -13.80 -2.21
CA LYS A 291 15.47 -13.08 -0.94
C LYS A 291 14.22 -12.21 -0.83
N TYR A 292 13.84 -11.53 -1.91
CA TYR A 292 12.64 -10.70 -1.95
C TYR A 292 11.35 -11.53 -1.77
N VAL A 293 11.20 -12.60 -2.55
CA VAL A 293 10.03 -13.50 -2.48
C VAL A 293 9.90 -14.10 -1.09
N TRP A 294 11.00 -14.59 -0.52
CA TRP A 294 11.04 -15.12 0.84
C TRP A 294 10.52 -14.10 1.86
N ARG A 295 11.03 -12.87 1.84
CA ARG A 295 10.62 -11.83 2.79
C ARG A 295 9.14 -11.48 2.67
N LEU A 296 8.64 -11.36 1.44
CA LEU A 296 7.24 -11.06 1.19
C LEU A 296 6.34 -12.19 1.69
N CYS A 297 6.70 -13.45 1.40
CA CYS A 297 5.95 -14.61 1.87
C CYS A 297 5.95 -14.73 3.39
N VAL A 298 7.08 -14.49 4.06
CA VAL A 298 7.17 -14.43 5.53
C VAL A 298 6.27 -13.33 6.10
N ALA A 299 6.29 -12.13 5.50
CA ALA A 299 5.44 -11.02 5.93
C ALA A 299 3.95 -11.35 5.78
N ARG A 300 3.56 -11.96 4.65
CA ARG A 300 2.18 -12.44 4.40
C ARG A 300 1.76 -13.52 5.38
N HIS A 301 2.61 -14.53 5.61
CA HIS A 301 2.32 -15.57 6.60
C HIS A 301 2.09 -14.97 7.99
N LYS A 302 2.96 -14.04 8.42
CA LYS A 302 2.81 -13.33 9.69
C LYS A 302 1.48 -12.57 9.75
N PHE A 303 1.14 -11.82 8.70
CA PHE A 303 -0.10 -11.07 8.61
C PHE A 303 -1.34 -11.97 8.70
N TYR A 304 -1.41 -13.02 7.88
CA TYR A 304 -2.58 -13.91 7.83
C TYR A 304 -2.76 -14.71 9.11
N ARG A 305 -1.66 -15.15 9.73
CA ARG A 305 -1.73 -15.84 11.03
C ARG A 305 -2.31 -14.94 12.12
N LEU A 306 -1.93 -13.66 12.17
CA LEU A 306 -2.47 -12.69 13.13
C LEU A 306 -3.94 -12.36 12.87
N ASN A 307 -4.32 -12.19 11.59
CA ASN A 307 -5.70 -11.87 11.22
C ASN A 307 -6.64 -13.06 11.36
N GLN A 308 -6.19 -14.30 11.13
CA GLN A 308 -6.98 -15.51 11.43
C GLN A 308 -7.29 -15.61 12.92
N CYS A 309 -6.32 -15.33 13.80
CA CYS A 309 -6.58 -15.28 15.24
C CYS A 309 -7.63 -14.22 15.60
N ASN A 310 -7.52 -13.00 15.06
CA ASN A 310 -8.52 -11.95 15.29
C ASN A 310 -9.91 -12.34 14.76
N PHE A 311 -9.99 -13.00 13.60
CA PHE A 311 -11.26 -13.49 13.04
C PHE A 311 -11.92 -14.53 13.96
N PHE A 312 -11.15 -15.47 14.52
CA PHE A 312 -11.67 -16.42 15.51
C PHE A 312 -12.17 -15.74 16.79
N PHE A 313 -11.47 -14.73 17.30
CA PHE A 313 -11.88 -13.99 18.50
C PHE A 313 -13.16 -13.15 18.30
N PHE A 314 -13.36 -12.57 17.11
CA PHE A 314 -14.54 -11.73 16.84
C PHE A 314 -15.81 -12.53 16.48
N PHE A 315 -15.67 -13.69 15.83
CA PHE A 315 -16.83 -14.49 15.39
C PHE A 315 -17.18 -15.66 16.32
N PHE A 316 -16.29 -16.05 17.24
CA PHE A 316 -16.55 -17.08 18.25
C PHE A 316 -16.02 -16.65 19.64
N PRO A 317 -16.69 -15.71 20.33
CA PRO A 317 -16.24 -15.23 21.64
C PRO A 317 -16.24 -16.29 22.75
N ASP A 318 -16.96 -17.41 22.56
CA ASP A 318 -17.17 -18.43 23.60
C ASP A 318 -16.14 -19.58 23.62
N ASN A 319 -15.14 -19.59 22.72
CA ASN A 319 -14.08 -20.59 22.79
C ASN A 319 -12.95 -20.10 23.72
N LEU A 320 -13.02 -20.53 24.98
CA LEU A 320 -11.97 -20.42 25.99
C LEU A 320 -10.66 -21.08 25.53
N PHE A 321 -9.88 -20.36 24.73
CA PHE A 321 -8.44 -20.59 24.60
C PHE A 321 -7.74 -19.58 25.50
N VAL A 322 -7.40 -20.00 26.71
CA VAL A 322 -6.53 -19.24 27.61
C VAL A 322 -5.17 -19.12 26.92
N PRO A 323 -4.71 -17.93 26.50
CA PRO A 323 -3.35 -17.80 26.00
C PRO A 323 -2.42 -17.83 27.21
N ASN A 324 -1.42 -18.70 27.14
CA ASN A 324 -0.30 -18.73 28.06
C ASN A 324 0.32 -17.32 28.15
N GLN A 325 0.60 -16.86 29.36
CA GLN A 325 1.05 -15.49 29.66
C GLN A 325 2.32 -15.16 28.86
N ASN A 326 2.18 -14.34 27.82
CA ASN A 326 3.19 -13.42 27.25
C ASN A 326 2.58 -12.66 26.05
N GLY A 327 1.48 -11.95 26.33
CA GLY A 327 0.80 -11.10 25.35
C GLY A 327 1.58 -9.79 25.14
N TYR A 328 2.24 -9.66 23.99
CA TYR A 328 2.69 -8.36 23.48
C TYR A 328 1.50 -7.61 22.90
N TYR A 329 0.83 -6.83 23.75
CA TYR A 329 0.01 -5.71 23.32
C TYR A 329 0.95 -4.60 22.82
N CYS A 330 0.96 -4.33 21.51
CA CYS A 330 1.62 -3.13 20.99
C CYS A 330 0.74 -1.91 21.26
N HIS A 331 0.92 -1.31 22.44
CA HIS A 331 0.68 0.11 22.63
C HIS A 331 1.83 0.91 22.01
N SER A 332 1.48 1.86 21.17
CA SER A 332 2.35 2.96 20.75
C SER A 332 2.77 3.78 21.97
N GLN A 333 4.00 3.58 22.47
CA GLN A 333 4.65 4.53 23.35
C GLN A 333 6.12 4.75 22.98
N THR A 334 6.43 6.02 22.93
CA THR A 334 7.70 6.67 22.64
C THR A 334 8.77 6.40 23.70
N SER A 335 9.99 6.20 23.22
CA SER A 335 11.27 6.65 23.78
C SER A 335 11.72 6.23 25.21
N LEU A 336 12.89 5.58 25.19
CA LEU A 336 14.04 5.68 26.10
C LEU A 336 14.14 4.73 27.30
N ASP A 337 15.37 4.22 27.40
CA ASP A 337 16.03 3.46 28.46
C ASP A 337 15.54 2.03 28.76
N ARG A 338 16.21 1.05 28.15
CA ARG A 338 16.76 -0.10 28.90
C ARG A 338 18.04 -0.66 28.26
N ALA A 339 19.08 -0.69 29.08
CA ALA A 339 20.38 -1.30 28.83
C ALA A 339 20.31 -2.85 28.83
N GLN A 340 21.29 -3.43 28.15
CA GLN A 340 21.52 -4.86 27.93
C GLN A 340 21.58 -5.66 29.24
N ILE A 341 20.92 -6.83 29.26
CA ILE A 341 21.14 -7.88 30.26
C ILE A 341 21.87 -9.01 29.55
N ASP A 342 23.15 -9.18 29.87
CA ASP A 342 23.93 -10.36 29.53
C ASP A 342 23.69 -11.47 30.57
N LEU A 343 23.48 -12.70 30.08
CA LEU A 343 23.50 -13.91 30.87
C LEU A 343 24.94 -14.26 31.26
N ASN A 344 25.27 -14.23 32.55
CA ASN A 344 26.10 -15.26 33.18
C ASN A 344 26.15 -15.10 34.70
N GLY A 345 25.85 -16.19 35.40
CA GLY A 345 25.79 -16.22 36.86
C GLY A 345 27.14 -16.02 37.54
N ARG A 346 27.14 -15.23 38.61
CA ARG A 346 27.95 -15.45 39.82
C ARG A 346 27.45 -14.58 40.96
N ILE A 347 27.16 -15.22 42.08
CA ILE A 347 26.83 -14.61 43.36
C ILE A 347 28.09 -13.96 43.94
N ARG A 348 28.01 -12.72 44.42
CA ARG A 348 28.85 -12.25 45.54
C ARG A 348 28.22 -11.09 46.31
N ASN A 349 28.20 -11.28 47.63
CA ASN A 349 27.77 -10.37 48.69
C ASN A 349 28.56 -9.05 48.75
N GLY A 350 27.93 -7.98 49.27
CA GLY A 350 28.65 -6.86 49.88
C GLY A 350 27.84 -5.58 50.14
N SER A 351 27.37 -5.41 51.38
CA SER A 351 27.28 -4.17 52.21
C SER A 351 26.77 -2.86 51.58
N VAL A 352 25.57 -2.38 51.93
CA VAL A 352 25.28 -1.34 52.96
C VAL A 352 26.11 -0.05 52.82
N TYR A 353 25.46 1.07 52.45
CA TYR A 353 25.40 2.33 53.20
C TYR A 353 24.29 3.24 52.66
N SER A 354 23.37 3.62 53.55
CA SER A 354 22.39 4.67 53.38
C SER A 354 23.04 6.05 53.62
N ALA A 355 22.62 7.07 52.89
CA ALA A 355 22.79 8.46 53.32
C ALA A 355 21.56 9.29 52.93
N HIS A 356 20.98 9.93 53.95
CA HIS A 356 19.85 10.83 53.88
C HIS A 356 20.27 12.27 53.54
N SER A 357 19.38 12.91 52.77
CA SER A 357 18.88 14.29 52.80
C SER A 357 19.56 15.34 53.70
N THR A 358 19.77 16.52 53.12
CA THR A 358 19.54 17.81 53.81
C THR A 358 18.82 18.80 52.89
N SER A 359 17.72 19.31 53.42
CA SER A 359 16.83 20.38 52.99
C SER A 359 17.48 21.77 52.90
N SER A 360 16.88 22.71 52.15
CA SER A 360 16.45 24.02 52.67
C SER A 360 15.58 24.81 51.67
N LEU A 361 14.48 25.35 52.20
CA LEU A 361 13.48 26.21 51.58
C LEU A 361 14.01 27.63 51.30
N ASN A 362 13.55 28.26 50.22
CA ASN A 362 12.98 29.62 50.21
C ASN A 362 12.44 29.99 48.82
N ASN A 363 11.16 30.36 48.78
CA ASN A 363 10.44 31.06 47.70
C ASN A 363 10.12 32.49 48.24
N PRO A 364 9.48 33.45 47.54
CA PRO A 364 9.10 33.53 46.11
C PRO A 364 9.42 34.91 45.47
N GLN A 365 9.27 35.05 44.14
CA GLN A 365 8.49 36.14 43.53
C GLN A 365 8.35 36.03 42.00
N ALA A 366 7.17 36.44 41.55
CA ALA A 366 6.63 36.35 40.19
C ALA A 366 7.21 37.41 39.24
N TYR A 367 7.45 37.03 37.98
CA TYR A 367 7.39 37.94 36.83
C TYR A 367 6.80 37.23 35.62
N LEU A 368 5.63 37.71 35.19
CA LEU A 368 5.02 37.55 33.87
C LEU A 368 5.87 38.26 32.80
N GLN A 369 5.97 37.71 31.58
CA GLN A 369 6.04 38.38 30.26
C GLN A 369 6.40 37.33 29.15
N PRO A 370 6.11 37.59 27.85
CA PRO A 370 5.11 36.84 27.10
C PRO A 370 5.65 36.04 25.88
N SER A 371 4.86 35.07 25.42
CA SER A 371 5.07 34.37 24.14
C SER A 371 4.67 35.26 22.95
N PRO A 372 5.46 35.32 21.87
CA PRO A 372 5.07 36.04 20.67
C PRO A 372 4.20 35.17 19.75
N MET A 373 2.98 35.65 19.45
CA MET A 373 2.18 35.24 18.30
C MET A 373 2.54 36.13 17.08
N SER A 374 2.69 35.52 15.89
CA SER A 374 2.01 35.87 14.62
C SER A 374 2.58 34.95 13.53
N SER A 375 1.89 34.54 12.45
CA SER A 375 0.84 35.23 11.70
C SER A 375 0.05 34.23 10.86
N ASN A 376 -1.29 34.27 10.90
CA ASN A 376 -2.16 33.78 9.83
C ASN A 376 -2.76 35.00 9.12
N PRO A 377 -2.84 35.04 7.78
CA PRO A 377 -3.60 36.08 7.11
C PRO A 377 -5.10 35.77 7.19
N SER A 378 -5.83 36.75 7.70
CA SER A 378 -7.28 36.84 7.76
C SER A 378 -7.89 36.94 6.36
N ILE A 379 -8.86 36.07 6.04
CA ILE A 379 -9.89 36.33 5.04
C ILE A 379 -11.21 36.53 5.79
N SER A 380 -11.82 37.67 5.52
CA SER A 380 -13.10 38.16 6.03
C SER A 380 -14.23 37.18 5.75
N GLY A 381 -15.06 36.95 6.77
CA GLY A 381 -16.25 36.13 6.67
C GLY A 381 -17.42 36.84 6.00
N SER A 382 -18.19 36.04 5.26
CA SER A 382 -19.65 36.04 5.26
C SER A 382 -20.08 34.93 4.29
N ASP A 383 -20.49 33.78 4.82
CA ASP A 383 -21.60 32.99 4.28
C ASP A 383 -21.95 31.84 5.23
N VAL A 384 -23.00 32.11 6.01
CA VAL A 384 -24.09 31.22 6.42
C VAL A 384 -23.75 29.75 6.71
N MET A 385 -23.84 29.43 8.01
CA MET A 385 -23.95 28.09 8.59
C MET A 385 -24.96 27.20 7.85
N ARG A 386 -24.50 26.14 7.17
CA ARG A 386 -25.29 24.94 6.86
C ARG A 386 -24.89 23.82 7.83
N PRO A 387 -25.84 23.10 8.48
CA PRO A 387 -25.52 22.02 9.41
C PRO A 387 -24.88 20.76 8.80
N ASP A 388 -24.76 20.65 7.46
CA ASP A 388 -24.36 19.40 6.78
C ASP A 388 -22.99 19.47 6.06
N TYR A 389 -22.14 20.43 6.40
CA TYR A 389 -20.81 20.52 5.79
C TYR A 389 -19.81 19.57 6.49
N ILE A 390 -19.76 18.32 6.03
CA ILE A 390 -18.61 17.43 6.24
C ILE A 390 -17.63 17.70 5.10
N PRO A 391 -16.39 18.16 5.36
CA PRO A 391 -15.38 18.28 4.31
C PRO A 391 -15.07 16.88 3.76
N THR A 392 -15.65 16.51 2.62
CA THR A 392 -15.22 15.31 1.91
C THR A 392 -13.89 15.62 1.23
N HIS A 393 -12.77 15.18 1.83
CA HIS A 393 -11.45 15.14 1.18
C HIS A 393 -11.37 14.15 -0.01
N ARG A 394 -12.52 13.75 -0.56
CA ARG A 394 -12.67 12.84 -1.69
C ARG A 394 -12.46 13.62 -2.99
N SER A 395 -11.22 13.73 -3.46
CA SER A 395 -10.96 14.01 -4.88
C SER A 395 -11.43 12.79 -5.69
N ARG A 396 -12.62 12.86 -6.30
CA ARG A 396 -13.08 11.80 -7.22
C ARG A 396 -12.19 11.85 -8.47
N VAL A 397 -11.48 10.76 -8.75
CA VAL A 397 -10.57 10.70 -9.90
C VAL A 397 -11.00 9.62 -10.87
N HIS A 398 -11.16 10.03 -12.12
CA HIS A 398 -11.57 9.17 -13.21
C HIS A 398 -10.36 8.73 -14.04
N LEU A 399 -10.26 7.43 -14.27
CA LEU A 399 -9.25 6.87 -15.18
C LEU A 399 -9.71 7.10 -16.62
N LYS A 400 -9.04 8.00 -17.33
CA LYS A 400 -9.16 8.09 -18.79
C LYS A 400 -8.22 7.07 -19.42
N TYR A 401 -8.51 6.59 -20.64
CA TYR A 401 -7.58 5.81 -21.46
C TYR A 401 -6.32 6.59 -21.90
N GLY A 402 -5.95 7.67 -21.21
CA GLY A 402 -4.74 8.44 -21.46
C GLY A 402 -3.51 7.69 -20.98
N SER A 403 -2.49 7.68 -21.84
CA SER A 403 -1.09 7.23 -21.70
C SER A 403 -0.66 6.32 -20.53
N SER A 404 -1.00 6.54 -19.26
CA SER A 404 -0.51 5.73 -18.13
C SER A 404 -0.97 4.26 -18.18
N LEU A 405 -2.28 4.01 -18.28
CA LEU A 405 -2.84 2.64 -18.26
C LEU A 405 -2.40 1.81 -19.47
N VAL A 406 -2.35 2.44 -20.65
CA VAL A 406 -1.93 1.78 -21.90
C VAL A 406 -0.41 1.58 -21.92
N TYR A 407 0.38 2.51 -21.37
CA TYR A 407 1.84 2.36 -21.32
C TYR A 407 2.29 1.35 -20.26
N GLU A 408 1.62 1.25 -19.11
CA GLU A 408 1.89 0.25 -18.07
C GLU A 408 1.44 -1.16 -18.48
N SER A 409 0.25 -1.31 -19.08
CA SER A 409 -0.25 -2.61 -19.56
C SER A 409 0.50 -3.12 -20.81
N LEU A 410 0.87 -2.24 -21.76
CA LEU A 410 1.71 -2.62 -22.89
C LEU A 410 3.13 -2.98 -22.47
N LYS A 411 3.70 -2.35 -21.43
CA LYS A 411 5.03 -2.72 -20.88
C LYS A 411 5.04 -4.12 -20.27
N ASN A 412 4.01 -4.49 -19.53
CA ASN A 412 3.89 -5.82 -18.92
C ASN A 412 3.69 -6.94 -19.96
N THR A 413 3.03 -6.62 -21.08
CA THR A 413 2.76 -7.58 -22.15
C THR A 413 3.93 -7.74 -23.15
N THR A 414 4.86 -6.77 -23.24
CA THR A 414 6.03 -6.84 -24.12
C THR A 414 7.18 -7.67 -23.55
N ASN A 415 6.94 -8.95 -23.29
CA ASN A 415 7.99 -9.99 -23.28
C ASN A 415 7.91 -10.92 -24.49
N ILE A 416 7.07 -10.60 -25.48
CA ILE A 416 6.99 -11.33 -26.74
C ILE A 416 7.32 -10.38 -27.89
N SER A 417 8.40 -10.71 -28.58
CA SER A 417 8.99 -10.02 -29.71
C SER A 417 8.04 -9.91 -30.91
N VAL A 418 7.10 -8.96 -30.93
CA VAL A 418 6.39 -8.57 -32.16
C VAL A 418 6.10 -7.06 -32.22
N GLY A 419 6.88 -6.36 -33.05
CA GLY A 419 6.38 -5.31 -33.94
C GLY A 419 6.17 -3.88 -33.40
N ARG A 420 7.25 -3.09 -33.36
CA ARG A 420 7.26 -1.61 -33.21
C ARG A 420 6.37 -0.83 -34.22
N ARG A 421 5.76 -1.48 -35.22
CA ARG A 421 4.94 -0.82 -36.26
C ARG A 421 3.47 -0.65 -35.89
N LYS A 422 2.89 -1.47 -34.99
CA LYS A 422 1.51 -1.28 -34.52
C LYS A 422 1.33 -0.10 -33.55
N LEU A 423 2.42 0.33 -32.91
CA LEU A 423 2.45 1.47 -31.96
C LEU A 423 2.14 2.84 -32.58
N LYS A 424 2.45 3.05 -33.87
CA LYS A 424 2.23 4.36 -34.53
C LYS A 424 0.77 4.60 -34.92
N HIS A 425 -0.02 3.54 -35.14
CA HIS A 425 -1.42 3.71 -35.54
C HIS A 425 -2.31 4.05 -34.33
N TYR A 426 -2.03 3.47 -33.16
CA TYR A 426 -2.84 3.71 -31.95
C TYR A 426 -2.61 5.09 -31.31
N TYR A 427 -1.37 5.59 -31.31
CA TYR A 427 -1.06 6.94 -30.83
C TYR A 427 -1.69 8.06 -31.69
N SER A 428 -2.03 7.77 -32.95
CA SER A 428 -2.61 8.77 -33.86
C SER A 428 -4.11 8.96 -33.70
N VAL A 429 -4.81 8.03 -33.03
CA VAL A 429 -6.28 8.07 -32.91
C VAL A 429 -6.74 8.68 -31.58
N TYR A 430 -5.93 8.62 -30.52
CA TYR A 430 -6.34 8.99 -29.15
C TYR A 430 -5.56 10.16 -28.51
N VAL A 431 -4.69 10.85 -29.26
CA VAL A 431 -3.97 12.06 -28.79
C VAL A 431 -4.36 13.30 -29.61
N LYS A 432 -5.65 13.45 -29.91
CA LYS A 432 -6.22 14.73 -30.35
C LYS A 432 -7.44 15.09 -29.54
#